data_AF-A0A2E3MMW7-F1
#
_entry.id   AF-A0A2E3MMW7-F1
#
_cell.length_a   1.000
_cell.length_b   1.000
_cell.length_c   1.000
_cell.angle_alpha   90.00
_cell.angle_beta   90.00
_cell.angle_gamma   90.00
#
_symmetry.space_group_name_H-M   'P 1'
#
loop_
_entity.id
_entity.type
_entity.pdbx_description
1 polymer ?
#
loop_
_entity_poly.entity_id
_entity_poly.type
_entity_poly.pdbx_seq_one_letter_code
_entity_poly.pdbx_strand_id
1 'polypeptide(L)'
;MLIKETITETTVGSLQGAQVAAANGMESNYESHDGQVMHGPTMLLVFFEDEEQIRVGKGSSVHVAGRIWHVTNVKLGPVVENQLGSFATGEIELSTDL
;
A
#
# COMPACT_ATOMS: atom_id res chain seq x y z
N MET A 1 1.42 -18.80 -11.56
CA MET A 1 1.21 -17.59 -12.40
C MET A 1 1.22 -16.40 -11.46
N LEU A 2 1.81 -15.27 -11.84
CA LEU A 2 1.90 -14.10 -10.97
C LEU A 2 0.71 -13.17 -11.20
N ILE A 3 0.02 -12.76 -10.14
CA ILE A 3 -1.00 -11.72 -10.16
C ILE A 3 -0.37 -10.43 -9.67
N LYS A 4 -0.71 -9.31 -10.32
CA LYS A 4 -0.28 -7.97 -9.94
C LYS A 4 -1.47 -7.05 -9.83
N GLU A 5 -1.47 -6.22 -8.80
CA GLU A 5 -2.50 -5.22 -8.57
C GLU A 5 -1.84 -3.87 -8.24
N THR A 6 -2.49 -2.79 -8.65
CA THR A 6 -2.07 -1.43 -8.33
C THR A 6 -3.25 -0.73 -7.68
N ILE A 7 -3.00 -0.11 -6.52
CA ILE A 7 -4.00 0.67 -5.80
C ILE A 7 -3.49 2.10 -5.71
N THR A 8 -4.26 3.03 -6.26
CA THR A 8 -3.96 4.47 -6.17
C THR A 8 -4.46 5.00 -4.83
N GLU A 9 -3.70 5.90 -4.22
CA GLU A 9 -4.11 6.57 -3.00
C GLU A 9 -5.47 7.27 -3.20
N THR A 10 -6.33 7.24 -2.19
CA THR A 10 -7.73 7.72 -2.22
C THR A 10 -8.71 6.86 -3.04
N THR A 11 -8.26 5.71 -3.56
CA THR A 11 -9.12 4.73 -4.22
C THR A 11 -9.25 3.44 -3.42
N VAL A 12 -10.25 2.63 -3.77
CA VAL A 12 -10.43 1.27 -3.26
C VAL A 12 -10.06 0.29 -4.37
N GLY A 13 -9.07 -0.56 -4.09
CA GLY A 13 -8.67 -1.67 -4.94
C GLY A 13 -9.28 -3.00 -4.48
N SER A 14 -8.90 -4.08 -5.17
CA SER A 14 -9.31 -5.44 -4.84
C SER A 14 -8.11 -6.38 -4.89
N LEU A 15 -7.88 -7.12 -3.80
CA LEU A 15 -6.88 -8.17 -3.73
C LEU A 15 -7.61 -9.51 -3.62
N GLN A 16 -7.76 -10.23 -4.75
CA GLN A 16 -8.53 -11.48 -4.82
C GLN A 16 -9.99 -11.34 -4.30
N GLY A 17 -10.63 -10.20 -4.54
CA GLY A 17 -12.01 -9.94 -4.12
C GLY A 17 -12.14 -9.24 -2.76
N ALA A 18 -11.07 -9.21 -1.95
CA ALA A 18 -11.05 -8.42 -0.72
C ALA A 18 -10.81 -6.94 -1.04
N GLN A 19 -11.66 -6.06 -0.50
CA GLN A 19 -11.54 -4.62 -0.70
C GLN A 19 -10.45 -4.03 0.19
N VAL A 20 -9.56 -3.24 -0.43
CA VAL A 20 -8.43 -2.61 0.25
C VAL A 20 -8.32 -1.17 -0.23
N ALA A 21 -8.27 -0.21 0.68
CA ALA A 21 -7.96 1.18 0.34
C ALA A 21 -6.46 1.47 0.56
N ALA A 22 -5.89 2.29 -0.32
CA ALA A 22 -4.58 2.89 -0.14
C ALA A 22 -4.74 4.34 0.30
N ALA A 23 -4.09 4.72 1.40
CA ALA A 23 -4.22 6.05 1.99
C ALA A 23 -2.91 6.54 2.61
N ASN A 24 -2.82 7.84 2.83
CA ASN A 24 -1.82 8.49 3.67
C ASN A 24 -0.37 8.12 3.27
N GLY A 25 -0.08 8.31 1.99
CA GLY A 25 1.22 8.13 1.38
C GLY A 25 2.23 9.13 1.92
N MET A 26 3.36 8.65 2.44
CA MET A 26 4.43 9.50 3.00
C MET A 26 5.76 8.77 3.07
N GLU A 27 6.85 9.52 3.20
CA GLU A 27 8.15 9.00 3.64
C GLU A 27 8.06 8.63 5.12
N SER A 28 8.29 7.36 5.47
CA SER A 28 8.22 6.89 6.84
C SER A 28 9.00 5.58 7.04
N ASN A 29 9.06 5.12 8.29
CA ASN A 29 9.58 3.81 8.61
C ASN A 29 8.50 2.73 8.40
N TYR A 30 8.91 1.56 7.95
CA TYR A 30 8.05 0.39 7.76
C TYR A 30 8.83 -0.90 8.00
N GLU A 31 8.11 -1.99 8.24
CA GLU A 31 8.70 -3.32 8.40
C GLU A 31 8.64 -4.08 7.05
N SER A 32 9.76 -4.66 6.64
CA SER A 32 9.84 -5.58 5.50
C SER A 32 9.37 -6.98 5.89
N HIS A 33 9.17 -7.86 4.92
CA HIS A 33 8.68 -9.22 5.15
C HIS A 33 9.61 -10.09 6.04
N ASP A 34 10.87 -9.70 6.23
CA ASP A 34 11.86 -10.38 7.08
C ASP A 34 12.03 -9.70 8.45
N GLY A 35 11.18 -8.73 8.78
CA GLY A 35 11.17 -8.04 10.07
C GLY A 35 12.20 -6.90 10.18
N GLN A 36 12.89 -6.52 9.09
CA GLN A 36 13.78 -5.37 9.12
C GLN A 36 12.98 -4.06 9.06
N VAL A 37 13.41 -3.08 9.86
CA VAL A 37 12.86 -1.72 9.76
C VAL A 37 13.61 -0.97 8.66
N MET A 38 12.86 -0.54 7.66
CA MET A 38 13.36 0.24 6.52
C MET A 38 12.77 1.66 6.55
N HIS A 39 13.42 2.59 5.86
CA HIS A 39 12.93 3.96 5.65
C HIS A 39 12.72 4.21 4.16
N GLY A 40 11.59 4.82 3.78
CA GLY A 40 11.30 5.17 2.39
C GLY A 40 9.82 5.49 2.14
N PRO A 41 9.40 5.50 0.86
CA PRO A 41 8.00 5.65 0.49
C PRO A 41 7.11 4.57 1.11
N THR A 42 6.04 5.01 1.79
CA THR A 42 5.06 4.12 2.42
C THR A 42 3.63 4.51 2.05
N MET A 43 2.73 3.54 2.16
CA MET A 43 1.29 3.71 2.10
C MET A 43 0.64 3.06 3.32
N LEU A 44 -0.45 3.62 3.83
CA LEU A 44 -1.36 2.93 4.74
C LEU A 44 -2.34 2.10 3.90
N LEU A 45 -2.34 0.79 4.10
CA LEU A 45 -3.39 -0.09 3.59
C LEU A 45 -4.47 -0.23 4.66
N VAL A 46 -5.72 -0.06 4.24
CA VAL A 46 -6.90 -0.24 5.09
C VAL A 46 -7.71 -1.40 4.53
N PHE A 47 -7.81 -2.47 5.30
CA PHE A 47 -8.56 -3.67 4.94
C PHE A 47 -10.00 -3.52 5.43
N PHE A 48 -10.97 -3.69 4.53
CA PHE A 48 -12.37 -3.39 4.86
C PHE A 48 -13.08 -4.55 5.57
N GLU A 49 -12.49 -5.74 5.56
CA GLU A 49 -13.06 -6.94 6.18
C GLU A 49 -12.98 -6.89 7.71
N ASP A 50 -11.86 -6.41 8.24
CA ASP A 50 -11.53 -6.43 9.68
C ASP A 50 -11.11 -5.06 10.23
N GLU A 51 -11.19 -4.00 9.40
CA GLU A 51 -10.76 -2.64 9.71
C GLU A 51 -9.26 -2.55 10.10
N GLU A 52 -8.45 -3.57 9.78
CA GLU A 52 -7.02 -3.53 10.02
C GLU A 52 -6.36 -2.46 9.15
N GLN A 53 -5.40 -1.75 9.76
CA GLN A 53 -4.62 -0.71 9.10
C GLN A 53 -3.14 -1.02 9.25
N ILE A 54 -2.43 -1.16 8.13
CA ILE A 54 -1.00 -1.46 8.11
C ILE A 54 -0.24 -0.47 7.24
N ARG A 55 0.85 0.08 7.77
CA ARG A 55 1.78 0.89 6.99
C ARG A 55 2.81 -0.01 6.33
N VAL A 56 2.88 0.06 5.01
CA VAL A 56 3.75 -0.80 4.20
C VAL A 56 4.59 0.03 3.24
N GLY A 57 5.79 -0.49 2.97
CA GLY A 57 6.70 0.02 1.95
C GLY A 57 7.15 -1.10 1.03
N LYS A 58 8.04 -0.80 0.09
CA LYS A 58 8.60 -1.81 -0.81
C LYS A 58 9.28 -2.94 -0.03
N GLY A 59 8.93 -4.19 -0.33
CA GLY A 59 9.46 -5.36 0.37
C GLY A 59 8.66 -5.78 1.61
N SER A 60 7.64 -5.01 2.01
CA SER A 60 6.64 -5.49 2.97
C SER A 60 5.79 -6.62 2.37
N SER A 61 5.15 -7.40 3.23
CA SER A 61 4.15 -8.39 2.86
C SER A 61 2.89 -8.26 3.71
N VAL A 62 1.72 -8.54 3.12
CA VAL A 62 0.42 -8.53 3.82
C VAL A 62 -0.35 -9.81 3.54
N HIS A 63 -1.13 -10.28 4.51
CA HIS A 63 -1.99 -11.45 4.35
C HIS A 63 -3.41 -11.02 4.04
N VAL A 64 -3.89 -11.32 2.83
CA VAL A 64 -5.21 -10.90 2.36
C VAL A 64 -5.86 -12.02 1.57
N ALA A 65 -7.12 -12.32 1.86
CA ALA A 65 -7.88 -13.39 1.20
C ALA A 65 -7.14 -14.74 1.16
N GLY A 66 -6.45 -15.08 2.26
CA GLY A 66 -5.70 -16.34 2.40
C GLY A 66 -4.38 -16.41 1.62
N ARG A 67 -3.88 -15.29 1.10
CA ARG A 67 -2.62 -15.22 0.34
C ARG A 67 -1.67 -14.16 0.88
N ILE A 68 -0.38 -14.36 0.60
CA ILE A 68 0.66 -13.38 0.90
C ILE A 68 0.85 -12.49 -0.32
N TRP A 69 0.57 -11.20 -0.15
CA TRP A 69 0.86 -10.18 -1.15
C TRP A 69 2.14 -9.45 -0.79
N HIS A 70 3.05 -9.37 -1.76
CA HIS A 70 4.31 -8.65 -1.62
C HIS A 70 4.19 -7.28 -2.25
N VAL A 71 4.55 -6.24 -1.49
CA VAL A 71 4.61 -4.87 -2.00
C VAL A 71 5.87 -4.73 -2.86
N THR A 72 5.67 -4.61 -4.16
CA THR A 72 6.78 -4.54 -5.13
C THR A 72 7.27 -3.11 -5.33
N ASN A 73 6.39 -2.13 -5.14
CA ASN A 73 6.68 -0.72 -5.32
C ASN A 73 5.72 0.18 -4.53
N VAL A 74 6.21 1.33 -4.08
CA VAL A 74 5.39 2.44 -3.58
C VAL A 74 5.93 3.71 -4.22
N LYS A 75 5.06 4.49 -4.85
CA LYS A 75 5.39 5.76 -5.48
C LYS A 75 4.57 6.86 -4.84
N LEU A 76 5.21 7.91 -4.34
CA LEU A 76 4.54 9.11 -3.89
C LEU A 76 4.46 10.11 -5.04
N GLY A 77 3.27 10.66 -5.27
CA GLY A 77 3.08 11.73 -6.23
C GLY A 77 3.57 13.08 -5.69
N PRO A 78 3.66 14.09 -6.56
CA PRO A 78 4.05 15.42 -6.16
C PRO A 78 3.03 15.97 -5.14
N VAL A 79 3.54 16.66 -4.12
CA VAL A 79 2.71 17.44 -3.22
C VAL A 79 2.23 18.66 -3.99
N VAL A 80 0.92 18.76 -4.20
CA VAL A 80 0.25 19.94 -4.75
C VAL A 80 -0.28 20.76 -3.59
N GLU A 81 0.27 21.95 -3.40
CA GLU A 81 -0.23 22.92 -2.43
C GLU A 81 -1.22 23.87 -3.10
N ASN A 82 -2.41 24.00 -2.52
CA ASN A 82 -3.39 24.99 -2.95
C ASN A 82 -4.10 25.63 -1.73
N GLN A 83 -5.08 26.49 -1.97
CA GLN A 83 -5.82 27.19 -0.91
C GLN A 83 -6.64 26.27 0.02
N LEU A 84 -6.81 24.99 -0.35
CA LEU A 84 -7.51 23.96 0.42
C LEU A 84 -6.55 23.05 1.21
N GLY A 85 -5.23 23.18 1.01
CA GLY A 85 -4.20 22.39 1.70
C GLY A 85 -3.21 21.72 0.75
N SER A 86 -2.42 20.80 1.31
CA SER A 86 -1.43 19.99 0.58
C SER A 86 -2.03 18.62 0.24
N PHE A 87 -2.03 18.26 -1.04
CA PHE A 87 -2.51 16.98 -1.55
C PHE A 87 -1.37 16.24 -2.21
N ALA A 88 -1.12 14.99 -1.84
CA ALA A 88 -0.27 14.08 -2.58
C ALA A 88 -1.11 12.89 -3.03
N THR A 89 -0.79 12.34 -4.20
CA THR A 89 -1.41 11.10 -4.70
C THR A 89 -0.33 10.06 -4.86
N GLY A 90 -0.34 9.01 -4.04
CA GLY A 90 0.56 7.88 -4.19
C GLY A 90 -0.05 6.70 -4.93
N GLU A 91 0.78 5.73 -5.25
CA GLU A 91 0.40 4.43 -5.81
C GLU A 91 1.18 3.33 -5.11
N ILE A 92 0.54 2.19 -4.88
CA ILE A 92 1.17 0.97 -4.37
C ILE A 92 0.92 -0.18 -5.32
N GLU A 93 1.99 -0.93 -5.62
CA GLU A 93 1.96 -2.13 -6.45
C GLU A 93 2.17 -3.36 -5.57
N LEU A 94 1.29 -4.36 -5.72
CA LEU A 94 1.35 -5.62 -4.99
C LEU A 94 1.36 -6.80 -5.95
N SER A 95 1.98 -7.90 -5.54
CA SER A 95 1.93 -9.16 -6.30
C SER A 95 1.81 -10.39 -5.40
N THR A 96 1.17 -11.44 -5.93
CA THR A 96 1.04 -12.76 -5.29
C THR A 96 1.19 -13.85 -6.34
N ASP A 97 1.69 -15.01 -5.93
CA ASP A 97 1.62 -16.23 -6.73
C ASP A 97 0.19 -16.82 -6.68
N LEU A 98 -0.24 -17.42 -7.81
CA LEU A 98 -1.49 -18.18 -7.97
C LEU A 98 -1.39 -19.60 -7.41
#